data_AF-A0A938JJH0-F1
#
_entry.id   AF-A0A938JJH0-F1
#
_cell.length_a   1.000
_cell.length_b   1.000
_cell.length_c   1.000
_cell.angle_alpha   90.00
_cell.angle_beta   90.00
_cell.angle_gamma   90.00
#
_symmetry.space_group_name_H-M   'P 1'
#
loop_
_entity.id
_entity.type
_entity.pdbx_description
1 polymer ?
#
loop_
_entity_poly.entity_id
_entity_poly.type
_entity_poly.pdbx_seq_one_letter_code
_entity_poly.pdbx_strand_id
1 'polypeptide(L)'
;MDKKRIIVFIISIILILFGLSGTALSTFFITKANEFVGNLKQIESINTSIKGGFESITNIASDTHIATVNIASSIKNARQSLQYAADTSKESASAVYSIADLTGFDIFGFKPLEEAGDYFTTIGDNLNLLSQKIEDTANSLQTNEKDVIKLGEDFKEASLKLNMISSELSQTTTLILEGNFIKMINIILIYMAILHFMFIIIGVALITLTR
;
A
#
# COMPACT_ATOMS: atom_id res chain seq x y z
N MET A 1 30.92 44.44 60.91
CA MET A 1 30.92 43.14 60.20
C MET A 1 32.35 42.80 59.83
N ASP A 2 32.86 41.66 60.28
CA ASP A 2 34.20 41.20 59.88
C ASP A 2 34.25 40.93 58.36
N LYS A 3 35.37 41.25 57.71
CA LYS A 3 35.57 41.03 56.26
C LYS A 3 35.20 39.59 55.83
N LYS A 4 35.43 38.60 56.69
CA LYS A 4 35.05 37.19 56.47
C LYS A 4 33.52 36.98 56.38
N ARG A 5 32.73 37.65 57.23
CA ARG A 5 31.26 37.54 57.20
C ARG A 5 30.66 38.15 55.93
N ILE A 6 31.23 39.25 55.44
CA ILE A 6 30.79 39.88 54.17
C ILE A 6 31.05 38.95 52.98
N ILE A 7 32.22 38.31 52.93
CA ILE A 7 32.58 37.36 51.86
C ILE A 7 31.63 36.16 51.85
N VAL A 8 31.38 35.54 53.01
CA VAL A 8 30.47 34.38 53.11
C VAL A 8 29.03 34.77 52.72
N PHE A 9 28.58 35.96 53.09
CA PHE A 9 27.26 36.47 52.70
C PHE A 9 27.13 36.62 51.17
N ILE A 10 28.13 37.19 50.49
CA ILE A 10 28.13 37.33 49.03
C ILE A 10 28.13 35.97 48.33
N ILE A 11 28.96 35.02 48.78
CA ILE A 11 29.02 33.65 48.22
C ILE A 11 27.66 32.96 48.38
N SER A 12 27.00 33.15 49.51
CA SER A 12 25.68 32.56 49.78
C SER A 12 24.60 33.07 48.81
N ILE A 13 24.60 34.37 48.53
CA ILE A 13 23.67 34.98 47.55
C ILE A 13 23.93 34.39 46.15
N ILE A 14 25.20 34.27 45.75
CA ILE A 14 25.57 33.68 44.45
C ILE A 14 25.09 32.23 44.36
N LEU A 15 25.27 31.43 45.41
CA LEU A 15 24.79 30.04 45.46
C LEU A 15 23.27 29.93 45.35
N ILE A 16 22.53 30.81 46.02
CA ILE A 16 21.06 30.85 45.94
C ILE A 16 20.60 31.23 44.53
N LEU A 17 21.18 32.27 43.93
CA LEU A 17 20.83 32.70 42.57
C LEU A 17 21.18 31.63 41.54
N PHE A 18 22.34 31.00 41.67
CA PHE A 18 22.77 29.89 40.83
C PHE A 18 21.82 28.70 40.96
N GLY A 19 21.49 28.29 42.19
CA GLY A 19 20.54 27.23 42.46
C GLY A 19 19.15 27.51 41.89
N LEU A 20 18.61 28.71 42.11
CA LEU A 20 17.31 29.11 41.56
C LEU A 20 17.29 29.07 40.03
N SER A 21 18.33 29.60 39.39
CA SER A 21 18.42 29.60 37.92
C SER A 21 18.50 28.19 37.34
N GLY A 22 19.31 27.31 37.95
CA GLY A 22 19.45 25.93 37.49
C GLY A 22 18.19 25.11 37.69
N THR A 23 17.53 25.23 38.85
CA THR A 23 16.25 24.56 39.08
C THR A 23 15.16 25.05 38.12
N ALA A 24 15.08 26.36 37.84
CA ALA A 24 14.13 26.92 36.88
C ALA A 24 14.39 26.45 35.44
N LEU A 25 15.65 26.38 35.03
CA LEU A 25 16.02 25.85 33.72
C LEU A 25 15.71 24.35 33.61
N SER A 26 16.07 23.55 34.62
CA SER A 26 15.79 22.12 34.61
C SER A 26 14.29 21.83 34.54
N THR A 27 13.45 22.55 35.30
CA THR A 27 11.99 22.36 35.23
C THR A 27 11.41 22.78 33.89
N PHE A 28 11.90 23.87 33.29
CA PHE A 28 11.52 24.29 31.93
C PHE A 28 11.88 23.23 30.87
N PHE A 29 13.06 22.63 30.94
CA PHE A 29 13.44 21.58 29.98
C PHE A 29 12.68 20.26 30.21
N ILE A 30 12.34 19.92 31.46
CA ILE A 30 11.51 18.74 31.77
C ILE A 30 10.11 18.90 31.17
N THR A 31 9.48 20.08 31.29
CA THR A 31 8.15 20.29 30.70
C THR A 31 8.20 20.20 29.18
N LYS A 32 9.23 20.76 28.53
CA LYS A 32 9.42 20.65 27.09
C LYS A 32 9.71 19.21 26.62
N ALA A 33 10.50 18.46 27.35
CA ALA A 33 10.75 17.05 27.06
C ALA A 33 9.46 16.21 27.19
N ASN A 34 8.63 16.48 28.21
CA ASN A 34 7.35 15.79 28.39
C ASN A 34 6.31 16.16 27.32
N GLU A 35 6.27 17.42 26.89
CA GLU A 35 5.43 17.87 25.76
C GLU A 35 5.82 17.13 24.47
N PHE A 36 7.13 16.99 24.22
CA PHE A 36 7.65 16.23 23.09
C PHE A 36 7.25 14.74 23.16
N VAL A 37 7.32 14.10 24.34
CA VAL A 37 6.83 12.71 24.54
C VAL A 37 5.33 12.60 24.29
N GLY A 38 4.54 13.60 24.71
CA GLY A 38 3.11 13.65 24.41
C GLY A 38 2.83 13.65 22.90
N ASN A 39 3.61 14.43 22.14
CA ASN A 39 3.52 14.47 20.69
C ASN A 39 3.97 13.14 20.03
N LEU A 40 4.95 12.44 20.60
CA LEU A 40 5.35 11.11 20.14
C LEU A 40 4.22 10.08 20.27
N LYS A 41 3.40 10.13 21.32
CA LYS A 41 2.23 9.24 21.43
C LYS A 41 1.20 9.45 20.32
N GLN A 42 1.08 10.67 19.78
CA GLN A 42 0.26 10.88 18.59
C GLN A 42 0.86 10.16 17.37
N ILE A 43 2.19 10.14 17.23
CA ILE A 43 2.89 9.40 16.17
C ILE A 43 2.61 7.89 16.27
N GLU A 44 2.52 7.33 17.47
CA GLU A 44 2.13 5.92 17.68
C GLU A 44 0.72 5.61 17.15
N SER A 45 -0.24 6.51 17.42
CA SER A 45 -1.60 6.38 16.89
C SER A 45 -1.64 6.50 15.36
N ILE A 46 -0.86 7.44 14.79
CA ILE A 46 -0.72 7.62 13.34
C ILE A 46 -0.09 6.37 12.70
N ASN A 47 0.96 5.81 13.30
CA ASN A 47 1.60 4.58 12.81
C ASN A 47 0.65 3.40 12.79
N THR A 48 -0.18 3.25 13.84
CA THR A 48 -1.19 2.19 13.90
C THR A 48 -2.25 2.36 12.79
N SER A 49 -2.75 3.58 12.58
CA SER A 49 -3.69 3.87 11.49
C SER A 49 -3.08 3.65 10.10
N ILE A 50 -1.82 4.07 9.91
CA ILE A 50 -1.10 3.86 8.65
C ILE A 50 -0.90 2.36 8.39
N LYS A 51 -0.48 1.59 9.40
CA LYS A 51 -0.34 0.13 9.28
C LYS A 51 -1.66 -0.53 8.89
N GLY A 52 -2.76 -0.18 9.55
CA GLY A 52 -4.09 -0.68 9.18
C GLY A 52 -4.50 -0.28 7.76
N GLY A 53 -4.14 0.92 7.31
CA GLY A 53 -4.32 1.36 5.93
C GLY A 53 -3.53 0.52 4.93
N PHE A 54 -2.25 0.25 5.21
CA PHE A 54 -1.43 -0.63 4.38
C PHE A 54 -1.97 -2.06 4.34
N GLU A 55 -2.36 -2.64 5.48
CA GLU A 55 -2.98 -3.98 5.52
C GLU A 55 -4.25 -4.04 4.67
N SER A 56 -5.09 -3.00 4.73
CA SER A 56 -6.29 -2.92 3.88
C SER A 56 -5.95 -2.89 2.39
N ILE A 57 -4.96 -2.08 1.97
CA ILE A 57 -4.56 -2.01 0.56
C ILE A 57 -3.90 -3.32 0.12
N THR A 58 -3.07 -3.93 0.96
CA THR A 58 -2.46 -5.25 0.71
C THR A 58 -3.53 -6.31 0.47
N ASN A 59 -4.58 -6.33 1.30
CA ASN A 59 -5.71 -7.26 1.14
C ASN A 59 -6.47 -6.99 -0.17
N ILE A 60 -6.78 -5.73 -0.48
CA ILE A 60 -7.43 -5.36 -1.76
C ILE A 60 -6.58 -5.81 -2.94
N ALA A 61 -5.26 -5.59 -2.89
CA ALA A 61 -4.35 -6.00 -3.96
C ALA A 61 -4.29 -7.53 -4.11
N SER A 62 -4.29 -8.27 -2.99
CA SER A 62 -4.34 -9.74 -2.99
C SER A 62 -5.68 -10.26 -3.55
N ASP A 63 -6.80 -9.70 -3.11
CA ASP A 63 -8.13 -10.06 -3.60
C ASP A 63 -8.27 -9.73 -5.09
N THR A 64 -7.71 -8.60 -5.52
CA THR A 64 -7.68 -8.22 -6.94
C THR A 64 -6.82 -9.19 -7.74
N HIS A 65 -5.67 -9.63 -7.24
CA HIS A 65 -4.88 -10.69 -7.88
C HIS A 65 -5.72 -11.98 -8.07
N ILE A 66 -6.40 -12.45 -7.03
CA ILE A 66 -7.28 -13.64 -7.12
C ILE A 66 -8.40 -13.40 -8.15
N ALA A 67 -9.03 -12.23 -8.13
CA ALA A 67 -10.08 -11.86 -9.08
C ALA A 67 -9.56 -11.88 -10.52
N THR A 68 -8.36 -11.34 -10.79
CA THR A 68 -7.75 -11.38 -12.13
C THR A 68 -7.46 -12.80 -12.60
N VAL A 69 -7.00 -13.70 -11.72
CA VAL A 69 -6.81 -15.13 -12.05
C VAL A 69 -8.14 -15.77 -12.47
N ASN A 70 -9.23 -15.49 -11.75
CA ASN A 70 -10.55 -15.99 -12.09
C ASN A 70 -11.05 -15.41 -13.42
N ILE A 71 -10.86 -14.10 -13.66
CA ILE A 71 -11.22 -13.45 -14.92
C ILE A 71 -10.44 -14.06 -16.08
N ALA A 72 -9.12 -14.26 -15.95
CA ALA A 72 -8.29 -14.90 -16.96
C ALA A 72 -8.79 -16.32 -17.29
N SER A 73 -9.17 -17.09 -16.27
CA SER A 73 -9.79 -18.41 -16.45
C SER A 73 -11.13 -18.34 -17.19
N SER A 74 -12.00 -17.38 -16.85
CA SER A 74 -13.27 -17.16 -17.56
C SER A 74 -13.05 -16.74 -19.02
N ILE A 75 -12.06 -15.87 -19.30
CA ILE A 75 -11.68 -15.47 -20.66
C ILE A 75 -11.18 -16.67 -21.45
N LYS A 76 -10.34 -17.51 -20.85
CA LYS A 76 -9.84 -18.74 -21.47
C LYS A 76 -10.97 -19.68 -21.86
N ASN A 77 -11.95 -19.89 -20.98
CA ASN A 77 -13.11 -20.73 -21.25
C ASN A 77 -13.97 -20.13 -22.39
N ALA A 78 -14.23 -18.81 -22.35
CA ALA A 78 -14.96 -18.12 -23.41
C ALA A 78 -14.25 -18.24 -24.76
N ARG A 79 -12.91 -18.09 -24.78
CA ARG A 79 -12.09 -18.30 -25.97
C ARG A 79 -12.24 -19.72 -26.52
N GLN A 80 -12.18 -20.74 -25.67
CA GLN A 80 -12.36 -22.14 -26.09
C GLN A 80 -13.77 -22.38 -26.67
N SER A 81 -14.81 -21.83 -26.05
CA SER A 81 -16.19 -21.92 -26.58
C SER A 81 -16.33 -21.22 -27.93
N LEU A 82 -15.70 -20.05 -28.11
CA LEU A 82 -15.67 -19.37 -29.40
C LEU A 82 -14.92 -20.19 -30.45
N GLN A 83 -13.77 -20.77 -30.10
CA GLN A 83 -13.03 -21.64 -31.02
C GLN A 83 -13.92 -22.79 -31.52
N TYR A 84 -14.65 -23.44 -30.60
CA TYR A 84 -15.60 -24.51 -30.94
C TYR A 84 -16.74 -24.02 -31.85
N ALA A 85 -17.26 -22.81 -31.60
CA ALA A 85 -18.29 -22.20 -32.42
C ALA A 85 -17.77 -21.83 -33.83
N ALA A 86 -16.52 -21.35 -33.93
CA ALA A 86 -15.87 -21.08 -35.20
C ALA A 86 -15.71 -22.35 -36.04
N ASP A 87 -15.21 -23.43 -35.42
CA ASP A 87 -15.03 -24.73 -36.07
C ASP A 87 -16.38 -25.27 -36.56
N THR A 88 -17.41 -25.23 -35.71
CA THR A 88 -18.78 -25.66 -36.06
C THR A 88 -19.36 -24.84 -37.22
N SER A 89 -19.15 -23.52 -37.22
CA SER A 89 -19.61 -22.63 -38.28
C SER A 89 -18.90 -22.93 -39.61
N LYS A 90 -17.61 -23.24 -39.56
CA LYS A 90 -16.81 -23.62 -40.73
C LYS A 90 -17.24 -24.97 -41.30
N GLU A 91 -17.46 -25.96 -40.45
CA GLU A 91 -18.00 -27.27 -40.85
C GLU A 91 -19.39 -27.13 -41.47
N SER A 92 -20.25 -26.29 -40.88
CA SER A 92 -21.58 -25.99 -41.42
C SER A 92 -21.49 -25.32 -42.79
N ALA A 93 -20.56 -24.37 -42.98
CA ALA A 93 -20.29 -23.77 -44.28
C ALA A 93 -19.91 -24.84 -45.32
N SER A 94 -18.99 -25.75 -44.97
CA SER A 94 -18.57 -26.85 -45.85
C SER A 94 -19.72 -27.79 -46.22
N ALA A 95 -20.59 -28.12 -45.27
CA ALA A 95 -21.77 -28.93 -45.54
C ALA A 95 -22.75 -28.21 -46.49
N VAL A 96 -22.95 -26.91 -46.30
CA VAL A 96 -23.81 -26.09 -47.15
C VAL A 96 -23.24 -25.95 -48.56
N TYR A 97 -21.92 -25.76 -48.73
CA TYR A 97 -21.31 -25.79 -50.06
C TYR A 97 -21.52 -27.14 -50.76
N SER A 98 -21.44 -28.24 -50.01
CA SER A 98 -21.71 -29.58 -50.58
C SER A 98 -23.17 -29.72 -51.04
N ILE A 99 -24.13 -29.10 -50.35
CA ILE A 99 -25.53 -29.04 -50.79
C ILE A 99 -25.65 -28.18 -52.07
N ALA A 100 -24.97 -27.04 -52.12
CA ALA A 100 -24.95 -26.16 -53.29
C ALA A 100 -24.45 -26.90 -54.54
N ASP A 101 -23.35 -27.64 -54.41
CA ASP A 101 -22.79 -28.46 -55.49
C ASP A 101 -23.77 -29.53 -55.97
N LEU A 102 -24.48 -30.19 -55.03
CA LEU A 102 -25.49 -31.19 -55.37
C LEU A 102 -26.71 -30.60 -56.06
N THR A 103 -27.08 -29.36 -55.78
CA THR A 103 -28.21 -28.68 -56.46
C THR A 103 -27.87 -28.23 -57.88
N GLY A 104 -26.59 -28.16 -58.24
CA GLY A 104 -26.13 -27.75 -59.58
C GLY A 104 -26.25 -28.81 -60.67
N PHE A 105 -27.00 -29.90 -60.47
CA PHE A 105 -27.09 -30.99 -61.45
C PHE A 105 -27.80 -30.55 -62.73
N ASP A 106 -27.31 -31.08 -63.85
CA ASP A 106 -27.78 -30.76 -65.20
C ASP A 106 -28.62 -31.93 -65.74
N ILE A 107 -29.80 -31.61 -66.27
CA ILE A 107 -30.63 -32.52 -67.06
C ILE A 107 -30.75 -31.95 -68.48
N PHE A 108 -30.05 -32.55 -69.45
CA PHE A 108 -30.11 -32.18 -70.87
C PHE A 108 -29.82 -30.69 -71.18
N GLY A 109 -28.90 -30.07 -70.45
CA GLY A 109 -28.53 -28.65 -70.55
C GLY A 109 -29.37 -27.72 -69.68
N PHE A 110 -30.30 -28.26 -68.87
CA PHE A 110 -31.17 -27.49 -67.98
C PHE A 110 -30.82 -27.73 -66.52
N LYS A 111 -30.63 -26.66 -65.75
CA LYS A 111 -30.37 -26.68 -64.31
C LYS A 111 -31.60 -26.20 -63.53
N PRO A 112 -32.51 -27.11 -63.14
CA PRO A 112 -33.78 -26.73 -62.52
C PRO A 112 -33.65 -26.05 -61.16
N LEU A 113 -32.50 -26.18 -60.48
CA LEU A 113 -32.25 -25.68 -59.12
C LEU A 113 -31.07 -24.70 -59.04
N GLU A 114 -30.68 -24.08 -60.16
CA GLU A 114 -29.53 -23.16 -60.21
C GLU A 114 -29.64 -22.03 -59.16
N GLU A 115 -30.80 -21.37 -59.06
CA GLU A 115 -31.06 -20.33 -58.05
C GLU A 115 -30.93 -20.85 -56.61
N ALA A 116 -31.29 -22.10 -56.35
CA ALA A 116 -31.16 -22.71 -55.03
C ALA A 116 -29.67 -22.95 -54.68
N GLY A 117 -28.86 -23.35 -55.66
CA GLY A 117 -27.41 -23.48 -55.50
C GLY A 117 -26.73 -22.16 -55.13
N ASP A 118 -27.12 -21.07 -55.78
CA ASP A 118 -26.62 -19.72 -55.45
C ASP A 118 -27.01 -19.30 -54.03
N TYR A 119 -28.24 -19.62 -53.61
CA TYR A 119 -28.71 -19.39 -52.24
C TYR A 119 -27.87 -20.16 -51.20
N PHE A 120 -27.62 -21.46 -51.43
CA PHE A 120 -26.78 -22.25 -50.53
C PHE A 120 -25.34 -21.73 -50.51
N THR A 121 -24.76 -21.39 -51.66
CA THR A 121 -23.43 -20.78 -51.73
C THR A 121 -23.33 -19.54 -50.85
N THR A 122 -24.32 -18.65 -50.94
CA THR A 122 -24.40 -17.43 -50.11
C THR A 122 -24.49 -17.76 -48.61
N ILE A 123 -25.25 -18.78 -48.21
CA ILE A 123 -25.32 -19.23 -46.81
C ILE A 123 -23.95 -19.76 -46.35
N GLY A 124 -23.28 -20.55 -47.19
CA GLY A 124 -21.93 -21.04 -46.93
C GLY A 124 -20.93 -19.90 -46.73
N ASP A 125 -20.95 -18.88 -47.59
CA ASP A 125 -20.09 -17.70 -47.48
C ASP A 125 -20.32 -16.96 -46.15
N ASN A 126 -21.58 -16.77 -45.77
CA ASN A 126 -21.94 -16.11 -44.51
C ASN A 126 -21.47 -16.91 -43.28
N LEU A 127 -21.62 -18.24 -43.29
CA LEU A 127 -21.15 -19.11 -42.22
C LEU A 127 -19.61 -19.15 -42.12
N ASN A 128 -18.92 -19.12 -43.26
CA ASN A 128 -17.47 -19.04 -43.30
C ASN A 128 -16.98 -17.67 -42.79
N LEU A 129 -17.63 -16.58 -43.18
CA LEU A 129 -17.34 -15.24 -42.64
C LEU A 129 -17.60 -15.18 -41.14
N LEU A 130 -18.72 -15.75 -40.66
CA LEU A 130 -19.03 -15.83 -39.23
C LEU A 130 -17.93 -16.58 -38.46
N SER A 131 -17.47 -17.71 -38.98
CA SER A 131 -16.36 -18.47 -38.40
C SER A 131 -15.10 -17.60 -38.22
N GLN A 132 -14.69 -16.87 -39.27
CA GLN A 132 -13.55 -15.96 -39.20
C GLN A 132 -13.73 -14.86 -38.14
N LYS A 133 -14.93 -14.26 -38.05
CA LYS A 133 -15.22 -13.24 -37.01
C LYS A 133 -15.19 -13.79 -35.59
N ILE A 134 -15.60 -15.05 -35.42
CA ILE A 134 -15.51 -15.73 -34.13
C ILE A 134 -14.04 -16.02 -33.78
N GLU A 135 -13.22 -16.47 -34.73
CA GLU A 135 -11.77 -16.65 -34.54
C GLU A 135 -11.06 -15.33 -34.16
N ASP A 136 -11.36 -14.24 -34.87
CA ASP A 136 -10.83 -12.90 -34.55
C ASP A 136 -11.18 -12.47 -33.11
N THR A 137 -12.40 -12.77 -32.67
CA THR A 137 -12.86 -12.49 -31.31
C THR A 137 -12.13 -13.35 -30.29
N ALA A 138 -11.94 -14.64 -30.58
CA ALA A 138 -11.17 -15.56 -29.73
C ALA A 138 -9.71 -15.12 -29.58
N ASN A 139 -9.08 -14.65 -30.66
CA ASN A 139 -7.72 -14.11 -30.64
C ASN A 139 -7.62 -12.82 -29.81
N SER A 140 -8.63 -11.94 -29.91
CA SER A 140 -8.71 -10.73 -29.09
C SER A 140 -8.84 -11.07 -27.60
N LEU A 141 -9.65 -12.08 -27.26
CA LEU A 141 -9.75 -12.59 -25.88
C LEU A 141 -8.43 -13.17 -25.37
N GLN A 142 -7.64 -13.83 -26.22
CA GLN A 142 -6.31 -14.32 -25.82
C GLN A 142 -5.37 -13.18 -25.39
N THR A 143 -5.46 -12.03 -26.06
CA THR A 143 -4.68 -10.85 -25.66
C THR A 143 -5.17 -10.32 -24.32
N ASN A 144 -6.49 -10.19 -24.14
CA ASN A 144 -7.09 -9.79 -22.88
C ASN A 144 -6.74 -10.75 -21.72
N GLU A 145 -6.70 -12.06 -21.97
CA GLU A 145 -6.27 -13.07 -20.98
C GLU A 145 -4.86 -12.75 -20.46
N LYS A 146 -3.91 -12.50 -21.37
CA LYS A 146 -2.53 -12.16 -21.01
C LYS A 146 -2.43 -10.85 -20.23
N ASP A 147 -3.18 -9.83 -20.66
CA ASP A 147 -3.18 -8.52 -20.01
C ASP A 147 -3.75 -8.60 -18.59
N VAL A 148 -4.83 -9.37 -18.41
CA VAL A 148 -5.43 -9.62 -17.08
C VAL A 148 -4.48 -10.40 -16.18
N ILE A 149 -3.79 -11.42 -16.69
CA ILE A 149 -2.77 -12.16 -15.92
C ILE A 149 -1.66 -11.20 -15.47
N LYS A 150 -1.15 -10.37 -16.38
CA LYS A 150 -0.11 -9.40 -16.07
C LYS A 150 -0.57 -8.40 -15.01
N LEU A 151 -1.77 -7.86 -15.15
CA LEU A 151 -2.38 -6.99 -14.15
C LEU A 151 -2.44 -7.65 -12.77
N GLY A 152 -2.79 -8.94 -12.72
CA GLY A 152 -2.77 -9.73 -11.50
C GLY A 152 -1.40 -9.82 -10.84
N GLU A 153 -0.35 -10.08 -11.62
CA GLU A 153 1.03 -10.11 -11.10
C GLU A 153 1.49 -8.71 -10.64
N ASP A 154 1.12 -7.65 -11.34
CA ASP A 154 1.42 -6.27 -10.94
C ASP A 154 0.78 -5.93 -9.57
N PHE A 155 -0.47 -6.36 -9.33
CA PHE A 155 -1.12 -6.19 -8.03
C PHE A 155 -0.45 -6.99 -6.91
N LYS A 156 -0.02 -8.22 -7.20
CA LYS A 156 0.72 -9.05 -6.24
C LYS A 156 2.06 -8.41 -5.88
N GLU A 157 2.79 -7.89 -6.86
CA GLU A 157 4.05 -7.16 -6.61
C GLU A 157 3.80 -5.89 -5.79
N ALA A 158 2.76 -5.12 -6.11
CA ALA A 158 2.37 -3.95 -5.34
C ALA A 158 2.06 -4.29 -3.88
N SER A 159 1.30 -5.37 -3.64
CA SER A 159 1.00 -5.90 -2.31
C SER A 159 2.27 -6.22 -1.51
N LEU A 160 3.25 -6.88 -2.13
CA LEU A 160 4.54 -7.17 -1.51
C LEU A 160 5.32 -5.90 -1.16
N LYS A 161 5.37 -4.92 -2.07
CA LYS A 161 6.05 -3.62 -1.83
C LYS A 161 5.39 -2.84 -0.69
N LEU A 162 4.07 -2.81 -0.64
CA LEU A 162 3.32 -2.15 0.43
C LEU A 162 3.59 -2.79 1.79
N ASN A 163 3.65 -4.12 1.86
CA ASN A 163 4.02 -4.83 3.08
C ASN A 163 5.45 -4.50 3.55
N MET A 164 6.41 -4.42 2.62
CA MET A 164 7.78 -4.02 2.95
C MET A 164 7.84 -2.60 3.51
N ILE A 165 7.17 -1.64 2.84
CA ILE A 165 7.09 -0.24 3.31
C ILE A 165 6.44 -0.15 4.68
N SER A 166 5.33 -0.87 4.89
CA SER A 166 4.64 -0.92 6.19
C SER A 166 5.56 -1.46 7.31
N SER A 167 6.34 -2.51 7.00
CA SER A 167 7.32 -3.08 7.91
C SER A 167 8.45 -2.10 8.25
N GLU A 168 9.06 -1.48 7.24
CA GLU A 168 10.13 -0.47 7.42
C GLU A 168 9.66 0.75 8.21
N LEU A 169 8.45 1.24 7.91
CA LEU A 169 7.83 2.35 8.63
C LEU A 169 7.57 1.97 10.10
N SER A 170 7.02 0.78 10.35
CA SER A 170 6.77 0.30 11.70
C SER A 170 8.07 0.19 12.49
N GLN A 171 9.15 -0.35 11.90
CA GLN A 171 10.45 -0.46 12.55
C GLN A 171 11.04 0.92 12.88
N THR A 172 10.99 1.85 11.92
CA THR A 172 11.47 3.24 12.11
C THR A 172 10.70 3.94 13.22
N THR A 173 9.37 3.75 13.25
CA THR A 173 8.51 4.35 14.26
C THR A 173 8.80 3.78 15.64
N THR A 174 8.98 2.47 15.78
CA THR A 174 9.36 1.84 17.06
C THR A 174 10.69 2.40 17.58
N LEU A 175 11.71 2.58 16.73
CA LEU A 175 12.99 3.17 17.14
C LEU A 175 12.84 4.61 17.66
N ILE A 176 11.96 5.41 17.05
CA ILE A 176 11.66 6.78 17.49
C ILE A 176 10.86 6.77 18.81
N LEU A 177 9.90 5.85 18.95
CA LEU A 177 8.96 5.77 20.07
C LEU A 177 9.55 5.11 21.32
N GLU A 178 10.51 4.21 21.19
CA GLU A 178 11.15 3.52 22.33
C GLU A 178 11.75 4.52 23.33
N GLY A 179 12.04 5.76 22.90
CA GLY A 179 12.10 6.92 23.80
C GLY A 179 13.16 6.82 24.90
N ASN A 180 14.07 5.85 24.80
CA ASN A 180 15.13 5.59 25.78
C ASN A 180 16.03 6.81 25.92
N PHE A 181 16.26 7.54 24.83
CA PHE A 181 16.97 8.81 24.82
C PHE A 181 16.26 9.90 25.64
N ILE A 182 14.93 10.03 25.51
CA ILE A 182 14.16 11.07 26.22
C ILE A 182 14.01 10.72 27.70
N LYS A 183 13.80 9.45 28.03
CA LYS A 183 13.83 8.97 29.42
C LYS A 183 15.17 9.27 30.08
N MET A 184 16.28 9.02 29.36
CA MET A 184 17.63 9.33 29.84
C MET A 184 17.83 10.85 30.06
N ILE A 185 17.39 11.69 29.12
CA ILE A 185 17.44 13.16 29.26
C ILE A 185 16.64 13.61 30.48
N ASN A 186 15.42 13.11 30.68
CA ASN A 186 14.60 13.45 31.83
C ASN A 186 15.24 13.08 33.17
N ILE A 187 15.89 11.91 33.26
CA ILE A 187 16.62 11.49 34.47
C ILE A 187 17.77 12.47 34.77
N ILE A 188 18.54 12.85 33.75
CA ILE A 188 19.64 13.82 33.89
C ILE A 188 19.10 15.19 34.34
N LEU A 189 17.99 15.65 33.76
CA LEU A 189 17.39 16.94 34.11
C LEU A 189 16.83 16.95 35.55
N ILE A 190 16.22 15.86 36.02
CA ILE A 190 15.77 15.71 37.40
C ILE A 190 16.96 15.75 38.36
N TYR A 191 18.03 15.01 38.05
CA TYR A 191 19.26 15.04 38.84
C TYR A 191 19.84 16.46 38.92
N MET A 192 19.89 17.18 37.80
CA MET A 192 20.33 18.58 37.75
C MET A 192 19.43 19.49 38.59
N ALA A 193 18.11 19.31 38.57
CA ALA A 193 17.20 20.09 39.39
C ALA A 193 17.45 19.90 40.89
N ILE A 194 17.65 18.65 41.32
CA ILE A 194 17.96 18.29 42.72
C ILE A 194 19.31 18.90 43.14
N LEU A 195 20.34 18.77 42.30
CA LEU A 195 21.66 19.33 42.57
C LEU A 195 21.61 20.84 42.79
N HIS A 196 20.88 21.57 41.94
CA HIS A 196 20.73 23.02 42.06
C HIS A 196 19.87 23.41 43.27
N PHE A 197 18.86 22.60 43.61
CA PHE A 197 18.10 22.80 44.85
C PHE A 197 18.98 22.64 46.10
N MET A 198 19.94 21.70 46.09
CA MET A 198 20.92 21.58 47.19
C MET A 198 21.78 22.83 47.35
N PHE A 199 22.19 23.50 46.25
CA PHE A 199 22.92 24.78 46.34
C PHE A 199 22.10 25.89 46.99
N ILE A 200 20.78 25.92 46.77
CA ILE A 200 19.87 26.85 47.47
C ILE A 200 19.91 26.57 48.98
N ILE A 201 19.77 25.30 49.39
CA ILE A 201 19.78 24.91 50.81
C ILE A 201 21.13 25.29 51.45
N ILE A 202 22.25 24.99 50.79
CA ILE A 202 23.59 25.33 51.28
C ILE A 202 23.75 26.85 51.40
N GLY A 203 23.31 27.62 50.40
CA GLY A 203 23.36 29.08 50.46
C GLY A 203 22.52 29.65 51.61
N VAL A 204 21.32 29.13 51.85
CA VAL A 204 20.48 29.53 53.00
C VAL A 204 21.14 29.18 54.33
N ALA A 205 21.72 27.99 54.45
CA ALA A 205 22.42 27.55 55.65
C ALA A 205 23.66 28.40 55.97
N LEU A 206 24.40 28.84 54.94
CA LEU A 206 25.54 29.74 55.12
C LEU A 206 25.10 31.13 55.61
N ILE A 207 23.97 31.66 55.13
CA ILE A 207 23.40 32.92 55.61
C ILE A 207 23.05 32.84 57.09
N THR A 208 22.38 31.76 57.52
CA THR A 208 22.00 31.56 58.93
C THR A 208 23.20 31.39 59.87
N LEU A 209 24.30 30.79 59.39
CA LEU A 209 25.56 30.68 60.13
C LEU A 209 26.34 32.00 60.23
N THR A 210 26.13 32.94 59.31
CA THR A 210 26.79 34.27 59.33
C THR A 210 26.08 35.36 60.12
N ARG A 211 24.81 35.14 60.50
CA ARG A 211 24.09 35.96 61.49
C ARG A 211 24.76 35.78 62.86
#